data_AF-L8Y9A0-F1
#
_entry.id   AF-L8Y9A0-F1
#
_cell.length_a   1.000
_cell.length_b   1.000
_cell.length_c   1.000
_cell.angle_alpha   90.00
_cell.angle_beta   90.00
_cell.angle_gamma   90.00
#
_symmetry.space_group_name_H-M   'P 1'
#
loop_
_entity.id
_entity.type
_entity.pdbx_description
1 polymer ?
#
loop_
_entity_poly.entity_id
_entity_poly.type
_entity_poly.pdbx_seq_one_letter_code
_entity_poly.pdbx_strand_id
1 'polypeptide(L)'
;MYGSPESLTKAFERAVQYNEPLKVFLHLADIYTKSEKFQEAGDLYNRMLKRFRQEKAVWIKYGAFLLRQSQAGASHRVLQRALECLPSKEHVDVISKFAQLEFQLGDPERAKAIFENTLSTYPKRTDVWSVYIDMTIKYGRQKDVRDIFERVIHLSLAPKRMKFFFKRYLDYEKQHGTEKDVQAVKAKALEYVEAKSSVLEG
;
A
#
# COMPACT_ATOMS: atom_id res chain seq x y z
N MET A 1 -9.67 13.61 -37.86
CA MET A 1 -9.34 12.28 -38.41
C MET A 1 -8.93 11.37 -37.26
N TYR A 2 -9.77 10.42 -36.88
CA TYR A 2 -9.46 9.46 -35.82
C TYR A 2 -8.60 8.32 -36.40
N GLY A 3 -7.51 7.94 -35.73
CA GLY A 3 -6.57 6.91 -36.20
C GLY A 3 -7.19 5.50 -36.22
N SER A 4 -6.81 4.68 -37.19
CA SER A 4 -7.19 3.27 -37.28
C SER A 4 -6.38 2.39 -36.29
N PRO A 5 -6.86 1.17 -35.95
CA PRO A 5 -6.09 0.22 -35.12
C PRO A 5 -4.69 -0.10 -35.67
N GLU A 6 -4.55 -0.14 -37.00
CA GLU A 6 -3.27 -0.36 -37.68
C GLU A 6 -2.31 0.82 -37.50
N SER A 7 -2.84 2.05 -37.62
CA SER A 7 -2.04 3.27 -37.41
C SER A 7 -1.57 3.38 -35.96
N LEU A 8 -2.41 2.98 -34.99
CA LEU A 8 -2.05 2.94 -33.58
C LEU A 8 -0.94 1.90 -33.32
N THR A 9 -1.07 0.71 -33.89
CA THR A 9 -0.07 -0.36 -33.75
C THR A 9 1.29 0.08 -34.29
N LYS A 10 1.35 0.63 -35.50
CA LYS A 10 2.60 1.14 -36.09
C LYS A 10 3.23 2.26 -35.26
N ALA A 11 2.41 3.21 -34.77
CA ALA A 11 2.89 4.28 -33.91
C ALA A 11 3.42 3.75 -32.58
N PHE A 12 2.76 2.74 -32.01
CA PHE A 12 3.19 2.09 -30.77
C PHE A 12 4.52 1.34 -30.94
N GLU A 13 4.68 0.54 -32.00
CA GLU A 13 5.92 -0.17 -32.28
C GLU A 13 7.10 0.79 -32.46
N ARG A 14 6.89 1.87 -33.22
CA ARG A 14 7.89 2.94 -33.36
C ARG A 14 8.20 3.58 -32.02
N ALA A 15 7.19 3.90 -31.20
CA ALA A 15 7.41 4.51 -29.89
C ALA A 15 8.22 3.59 -28.96
N VAL A 16 7.98 2.28 -28.97
CA VAL A 16 8.75 1.28 -28.19
C VAL A 16 10.19 1.17 -28.68
N GLN A 17 10.47 1.42 -29.96
CA GLN A 17 11.83 1.38 -30.51
C GLN A 17 12.68 2.58 -30.06
N TYR A 18 12.07 3.76 -29.95
CA TYR A 18 12.79 5.03 -29.69
C TYR A 18 12.67 5.53 -28.25
N ASN A 19 11.88 4.89 -27.39
CA ASN A 19 11.67 5.31 -26.01
C ASN A 19 11.73 4.12 -25.04
N GLU A 20 11.79 4.42 -23.74
CA GLU A 20 11.70 3.43 -22.66
C GLU A 20 10.45 2.55 -22.80
N PRO A 21 10.59 1.24 -23.12
CA PRO A 21 9.46 0.39 -23.49
C PRO A 21 8.37 0.38 -22.42
N LEU A 22 8.73 0.19 -21.15
CA LEU A 22 7.76 0.12 -20.06
C LEU A 22 6.88 1.39 -19.99
N LYS A 23 7.46 2.58 -20.18
CA LYS A 23 6.70 3.84 -20.13
C LYS A 23 5.70 3.92 -21.28
N VAL A 24 6.10 3.51 -22.48
CA VAL A 24 5.21 3.49 -23.66
C VAL A 24 4.03 2.54 -23.44
N PHE A 25 4.29 1.35 -22.91
CA PHE A 25 3.23 0.38 -22.57
C PHE A 25 2.27 0.94 -21.51
N LEU A 26 2.79 1.58 -20.46
CA LEU A 26 1.98 2.20 -19.42
C LEU A 26 1.11 3.34 -19.95
N HIS A 27 1.65 4.19 -20.83
CA HIS A 27 0.88 5.26 -21.45
C HIS A 27 -0.24 4.72 -22.34
N LEU A 28 0.02 3.66 -23.11
CA LEU A 28 -1.04 3.03 -23.91
C LEU A 28 -2.12 2.39 -23.02
N ALA A 29 -1.74 1.77 -21.90
CA ALA A 29 -2.71 1.22 -20.94
C ALA A 29 -3.60 2.32 -20.33
N ASP A 30 -3.02 3.48 -19.99
CA ASP A 30 -3.76 4.64 -19.50
C ASP A 30 -4.70 5.20 -20.58
N ILE A 31 -4.29 5.23 -21.86
CA ILE A 31 -5.13 5.65 -22.99
C ILE A 31 -6.32 4.69 -23.15
N TYR A 32 -6.08 3.38 -23.16
CA TYR A 32 -7.17 2.39 -23.27
C TYR A 32 -8.15 2.50 -22.10
N THR A 33 -7.64 2.66 -20.88
CA THR A 33 -8.48 2.84 -19.68
C THR A 33 -9.34 4.10 -19.79
N LYS A 34 -8.76 5.24 -20.21
CA LYS A 34 -9.50 6.51 -20.39
C LYS A 34 -10.50 6.47 -21.56
N SER A 35 -10.26 5.60 -22.54
CA SER A 35 -11.15 5.42 -23.69
C SER A 35 -12.16 4.29 -23.45
N GLU A 36 -12.28 3.78 -22.22
CA GLU A 36 -13.17 2.68 -21.81
C GLU A 36 -12.96 1.37 -22.59
N LYS A 37 -11.79 1.21 -23.20
CA LYS A 37 -11.34 0.00 -23.90
C LYS A 37 -10.73 -1.00 -22.92
N PHE A 38 -11.56 -1.50 -22.02
CA PHE A 38 -11.11 -2.28 -20.87
C PHE A 38 -10.55 -3.65 -21.25
N GLN A 39 -11.10 -4.29 -22.28
CA GLN A 39 -10.58 -5.57 -22.75
C GLN A 39 -9.15 -5.41 -23.30
N GLU A 40 -8.93 -4.41 -24.15
CA GLU A 40 -7.63 -4.11 -24.73
C GLU A 40 -6.61 -3.66 -23.68
N ALA A 41 -7.05 -2.90 -22.68
CA ALA A 41 -6.23 -2.55 -21.51
C ALA A 41 -5.82 -3.81 -20.72
N GLY A 42 -6.75 -4.72 -20.45
CA GLY A 42 -6.46 -5.99 -19.78
C GLY A 42 -5.48 -6.87 -20.56
N ASP A 43 -5.68 -7.00 -21.86
CA ASP A 43 -4.79 -7.74 -22.76
C ASP A 43 -3.39 -7.10 -22.83
N LEU A 44 -3.32 -5.77 -22.82
CA LEU A 44 -2.07 -5.05 -22.75
C LEU A 44 -1.34 -5.30 -21.41
N TYR A 45 -2.03 -5.24 -20.27
CA TYR A 45 -1.44 -5.59 -18.98
C TYR A 45 -0.94 -7.04 -18.94
N ASN A 46 -1.69 -8.00 -19.50
CA ASN A 46 -1.23 -9.38 -19.59
C ASN A 46 0.04 -9.51 -20.46
N ARG A 47 0.14 -8.76 -21.57
CA ARG A 47 1.37 -8.68 -22.38
C ARG A 47 2.52 -8.04 -21.60
N MET A 48 2.25 -6.98 -20.85
CA MET A 48 3.25 -6.34 -19.99
C MET A 48 3.77 -7.29 -18.92
N LEU A 49 2.91 -8.07 -18.28
CA LEU A 49 3.32 -9.06 -17.29
C LEU A 49 4.17 -10.20 -17.88
N LYS A 50 4.03 -10.52 -19.17
CA LYS A 50 4.94 -11.46 -19.84
C LYS A 50 6.34 -10.88 -20.06
N ARG A 51 6.42 -9.59 -20.41
CA ARG A 51 7.69 -8.91 -20.78
C ARG A 51 8.43 -8.28 -19.60
N PHE A 52 7.69 -7.78 -18.62
CA PHE A 52 8.18 -6.95 -17.50
C PHE A 52 7.79 -7.57 -16.15
N ARG A 53 7.78 -8.91 -16.03
CA ARG A 53 7.33 -9.63 -14.82
C ARG A 53 8.08 -9.26 -13.54
N GLN A 54 9.31 -8.76 -13.65
CA GLN A 54 10.13 -8.34 -12.51
C GLN A 54 9.87 -6.88 -12.09
N GLU A 55 9.04 -6.14 -12.83
CA GLU A 55 8.71 -4.75 -12.55
C GLU A 55 7.47 -4.66 -11.66
N LYS A 56 7.64 -4.48 -10.36
CA LYS A 56 6.53 -4.33 -9.39
C LYS A 56 5.48 -3.28 -9.78
N ALA A 57 5.91 -2.21 -10.46
CA ALA A 57 5.02 -1.15 -10.91
C ALA A 57 3.93 -1.66 -11.87
N VAL A 58 4.23 -2.67 -12.69
CA VAL A 58 3.26 -3.28 -13.61
C VAL A 58 2.18 -4.02 -12.84
N TRP A 59 2.58 -4.84 -11.86
CA TRP A 59 1.66 -5.57 -10.99
C TRP A 59 0.72 -4.63 -10.23
N ILE A 60 1.28 -3.58 -9.61
CA ILE A 60 0.51 -2.58 -8.85
C ILE A 60 -0.48 -1.85 -9.75
N LYS A 61 -0.06 -1.40 -10.94
CA LYS A 61 -0.95 -0.70 -11.88
C LYS A 61 -2.04 -1.61 -12.42
N TYR A 62 -1.74 -2.88 -12.69
CA TYR A 62 -2.76 -3.83 -13.13
C TYR A 62 -3.78 -4.13 -12.03
N GLY A 63 -3.33 -4.33 -10.78
CA GLY A 63 -4.23 -4.45 -9.63
C GLY A 63 -5.14 -3.22 -9.47
N ALA A 64 -4.58 -2.02 -9.58
CA ALA A 64 -5.36 -0.77 -9.53
C ALA A 64 -6.40 -0.67 -10.65
N PHE A 65 -6.04 -1.07 -11.87
CA PHE A 65 -6.95 -1.12 -13.02
C PHE A 65 -8.12 -2.08 -12.78
N LEU A 66 -7.87 -3.26 -12.20
CA LEU A 66 -8.91 -4.23 -11.86
C LEU A 66 -9.83 -3.73 -10.75
N LEU A 67 -9.28 -3.08 -9.71
CA LEU A 67 -10.08 -2.49 -8.64
C LEU A 67 -11.00 -1.38 -9.13
N ARG A 68 -10.54 -0.53 -10.06
CA ARG A 68 -11.38 0.51 -10.69
C ARG A 68 -12.57 -0.05 -11.46
N GLN A 69 -12.50 -1.30 -11.90
CA GLN A 69 -13.59 -2.02 -12.54
C GLN A 69 -14.36 -2.92 -11.57
N SER A 70 -14.19 -2.71 -10.26
CA SER A 70 -14.81 -3.51 -9.20
C SER A 70 -14.45 -5.01 -9.26
N GLN A 71 -13.35 -5.38 -9.92
CA GLN A 71 -12.88 -6.76 -10.05
C GLN A 71 -11.89 -7.11 -8.94
N ALA A 72 -12.30 -6.97 -7.67
CA ALA A 72 -11.43 -7.18 -6.51
C ALA A 72 -10.85 -8.60 -6.45
N GLY A 73 -11.64 -9.62 -6.78
CA GLY A 73 -11.15 -11.01 -6.82
C GLY A 73 -10.05 -11.22 -7.87
N ALA A 74 -10.12 -10.53 -9.01
CA ALA A 74 -9.05 -10.56 -10.01
C ALA A 74 -7.80 -9.82 -9.52
N SER A 75 -7.97 -8.65 -8.87
CA SER A 75 -6.87 -7.90 -8.27
C SER A 75 -6.12 -8.74 -7.22
N HIS A 76 -6.85 -9.47 -6.36
CA HIS A 76 -6.24 -10.37 -5.38
C HIS A 76 -5.40 -11.48 -6.04
N ARG A 77 -5.88 -12.09 -7.12
CA ARG A 77 -5.10 -13.07 -7.89
C ARG A 77 -3.85 -12.46 -8.52
N VAL A 78 -3.91 -11.19 -8.96
CA VAL A 78 -2.74 -10.46 -9.47
C VAL A 78 -1.71 -10.26 -8.36
N LEU A 79 -2.14 -9.92 -7.14
CA LEU A 79 -1.23 -9.83 -5.99
C LEU A 79 -0.55 -11.18 -5.71
N GLN A 80 -1.31 -12.29 -5.64
CA GLN A 80 -0.74 -13.62 -5.41
C GLN A 80 0.33 -13.97 -6.45
N ARG A 81 0.02 -13.78 -7.74
CA ARG A 81 0.97 -14.01 -8.84
C ARG A 81 2.19 -13.08 -8.79
N ALA A 82 2.03 -11.85 -8.32
CA ALA A 82 3.15 -10.93 -8.13
C ALA A 82 4.14 -11.48 -7.09
N LEU A 83 3.64 -12.06 -6.00
CA LEU A 83 4.49 -12.67 -4.95
C LEU A 83 5.22 -13.93 -5.43
N GLU A 84 4.65 -14.68 -6.38
CA GLU A 84 5.33 -15.81 -7.03
C GLU A 84 6.45 -15.35 -7.99
N CYS A 85 6.28 -14.19 -8.63
CA CYS A 85 7.21 -13.73 -9.67
C CYS A 85 8.33 -12.83 -9.15
N LEU A 86 8.06 -12.02 -8.13
CA LEU A 86 8.96 -10.99 -7.62
C LEU A 86 9.87 -11.53 -6.50
N PRO A 87 11.07 -10.94 -6.31
CA PRO A 87 11.94 -11.30 -5.21
C PRO A 87 11.31 -11.04 -3.83
N SER A 88 11.58 -11.90 -2.85
CA SER A 88 11.00 -11.81 -1.50
C SER A 88 11.23 -10.47 -0.79
N LYS A 89 12.35 -9.78 -1.10
CA LYS A 89 12.62 -8.43 -0.57
C LYS A 89 11.57 -7.38 -0.96
N GLU A 90 10.84 -7.60 -2.06
CA GLU A 90 9.83 -6.68 -2.57
C GLU A 90 8.41 -7.04 -2.11
N HIS A 91 8.20 -8.25 -1.59
CA HIS A 91 6.87 -8.76 -1.24
C HIS A 91 6.12 -7.82 -0.30
N VAL A 92 6.77 -7.39 0.78
CA VAL A 92 6.13 -6.52 1.79
C VAL A 92 5.74 -5.16 1.20
N ASP A 93 6.55 -4.59 0.30
CA ASP A 93 6.23 -3.33 -0.37
C ASP A 93 5.04 -3.49 -1.31
N VAL A 94 5.04 -4.56 -2.12
CA VAL A 94 3.94 -4.86 -3.04
C VAL A 94 2.63 -5.11 -2.28
N ILE A 95 2.65 -5.91 -1.22
CA ILE A 95 1.48 -6.17 -0.38
C ILE A 95 0.95 -4.87 0.22
N SER A 96 1.84 -4.03 0.77
CA SER A 96 1.47 -2.73 1.34
C SER A 96 0.86 -1.80 0.29
N LYS A 97 1.32 -1.85 -0.97
CA LYS A 97 0.76 -1.07 -2.07
C LYS A 97 -0.62 -1.58 -2.50
N PHE A 98 -0.83 -2.89 -2.55
CA PHE A 98 -2.16 -3.44 -2.82
C PHE A 98 -3.16 -3.12 -1.70
N ALA A 99 -2.76 -3.17 -0.44
CA ALA A 99 -3.60 -2.73 0.67
C ALA A 99 -3.95 -1.24 0.57
N GLN A 100 -2.99 -0.38 0.19
CA GLN A 100 -3.26 1.04 -0.09
C GLN A 100 -4.29 1.22 -1.21
N LEU A 101 -4.22 0.40 -2.27
CA LEU A 101 -5.17 0.46 -3.38
C LEU A 101 -6.57 0.00 -2.97
N GLU A 102 -6.71 -1.03 -2.15
CA GLU A 102 -8.02 -1.49 -1.64
C GLU A 102 -8.69 -0.39 -0.79
N PHE A 103 -7.95 0.32 0.06
CA PHE A 103 -8.51 1.47 0.78
C PHE A 103 -8.96 2.61 -0.17
N GLN A 104 -8.26 2.81 -1.28
CA GLN A 104 -8.51 3.93 -2.20
C GLN A 104 -9.61 3.66 -3.23
N LEU A 105 -9.70 2.42 -3.71
CA LEU A 105 -10.47 2.05 -4.90
C LEU A 105 -11.37 0.84 -4.67
N GLY A 106 -11.21 0.15 -3.54
CA GLY A 106 -11.85 -1.12 -3.25
C GLY A 106 -12.55 -1.09 -1.89
N ASP A 107 -12.26 -2.09 -1.07
CA ASP A 107 -12.92 -2.29 0.22
C ASP A 107 -11.92 -2.06 1.37
N PRO A 108 -12.17 -1.09 2.27
CA PRO A 108 -11.37 -0.86 3.45
C PRO A 108 -11.19 -2.10 4.33
N GLU A 109 -12.18 -2.99 4.43
CA GLU A 109 -12.07 -4.21 5.24
C GLU A 109 -11.10 -5.22 4.60
N ARG A 110 -11.08 -5.34 3.27
CA ARG A 110 -10.05 -6.13 2.58
C ARG A 110 -8.66 -5.52 2.77
N ALA A 111 -8.55 -4.20 2.71
CA ALA A 111 -7.30 -3.51 2.95
C ALA A 111 -6.76 -3.78 4.37
N LYS A 112 -7.61 -3.68 5.38
CA LYS A 112 -7.29 -4.06 6.77
C LYS A 112 -6.85 -5.50 6.85
N ALA A 113 -7.61 -6.45 6.29
CA ALA A 113 -7.25 -7.86 6.29
C ALA A 113 -5.85 -8.13 5.70
N ILE A 114 -5.48 -7.44 4.62
CA ILE A 114 -4.14 -7.53 4.04
C ILE A 114 -3.06 -7.02 5.01
N PHE A 115 -3.28 -5.86 5.64
CA PHE A 115 -2.35 -5.33 6.65
C PHE A 115 -2.23 -6.26 7.86
N GLU A 116 -3.35 -6.73 8.41
CA GLU A 116 -3.39 -7.65 9.55
C GLU A 116 -2.64 -8.95 9.25
N ASN A 117 -2.85 -9.56 8.08
CA ASN A 117 -2.12 -10.76 7.68
C ASN A 117 -0.62 -10.52 7.48
N THR A 118 -0.24 -9.34 6.99
CA THR A 118 1.17 -8.98 6.83
C THR A 118 1.83 -8.78 8.19
N LEU A 119 1.13 -8.15 9.12
CA LEU A 119 1.63 -7.81 10.46
C LEU A 119 1.56 -8.99 11.44
N SER A 120 0.70 -9.99 11.21
CA SER A 120 0.75 -11.26 11.94
C SER A 120 2.04 -12.02 11.60
N THR A 121 2.46 -12.00 10.34
CA THR A 121 3.70 -12.64 9.86
C THR A 121 4.94 -11.83 10.25
N TYR A 122 4.86 -10.50 10.16
CA TYR A 122 5.98 -9.59 10.39
C TYR A 122 5.64 -8.47 11.40
N PRO A 123 5.41 -8.81 12.68
CA PRO A 123 4.86 -7.86 13.68
C PRO A 123 5.75 -6.65 13.97
N LYS A 124 7.06 -6.74 13.70
CA LYS A 124 8.04 -5.67 13.95
C LYS A 124 8.34 -4.79 12.72
N ARG A 125 7.61 -4.96 11.61
CA ARG A 125 7.76 -4.14 10.38
C ARG A 125 7.11 -2.77 10.56
N THR A 126 7.91 -1.84 11.07
CA THR A 126 7.45 -0.48 11.40
C THR A 126 7.07 0.35 10.17
N ASP A 127 7.64 0.04 9.02
CA ASP A 127 7.25 0.58 7.72
C ASP A 127 5.81 0.23 7.38
N VAL A 128 5.42 -1.04 7.55
CA VAL A 128 4.04 -1.52 7.30
C VAL A 128 3.06 -0.91 8.30
N TRP A 129 3.40 -0.88 9.58
CA TRP A 129 2.60 -0.21 10.60
C TRP A 129 2.39 1.27 10.29
N SER A 130 3.42 1.97 9.83
CA SER A 130 3.33 3.39 9.49
C SER A 130 2.32 3.63 8.37
N VAL A 131 2.41 2.83 7.30
CA VAL A 131 1.46 2.90 6.19
C VAL A 131 0.05 2.55 6.65
N TYR A 132 -0.12 1.52 7.49
CA TYR A 132 -1.44 1.13 7.97
C TYR A 132 -2.10 2.22 8.83
N ILE A 133 -1.32 2.86 9.71
CA ILE A 133 -1.76 4.04 10.46
C ILE A 133 -2.16 5.17 9.51
N ASP A 134 -1.33 5.51 8.52
CA ASP A 134 -1.62 6.59 7.56
C ASP A 134 -2.93 6.35 6.80
N MET A 135 -3.15 5.11 6.37
CA MET A 135 -4.37 4.73 5.67
C MET A 135 -5.59 4.75 6.61
N THR A 136 -5.43 4.33 7.86
CA THR A 136 -6.53 4.37 8.84
C THR A 136 -6.85 5.79 9.28
N ILE A 137 -5.86 6.69 9.39
CA ILE A 137 -6.09 8.12 9.62
C ILE A 137 -6.89 8.72 8.46
N LYS A 138 -6.58 8.32 7.22
CA LYS A 138 -7.20 8.89 6.03
C LYS A 138 -8.63 8.38 5.78
N TYR A 139 -8.89 7.10 6.02
CA TYR A 139 -10.16 6.45 5.63
C TYR A 139 -10.95 5.83 6.79
N GLY A 140 -10.32 5.66 7.95
CA GLY A 140 -10.93 5.07 9.13
C GLY A 140 -11.58 6.10 10.04
N ARG A 141 -12.22 5.62 11.10
CA ARG A 141 -12.77 6.47 12.16
C ARG A 141 -11.70 6.70 13.22
N GLN A 142 -11.86 7.76 14.01
CA GLN A 142 -10.95 8.07 15.11
C GLN A 142 -10.74 6.88 16.08
N LYS A 143 -11.79 6.11 16.35
CA LYS A 143 -11.68 4.89 17.16
C LYS A 143 -10.70 3.89 16.53
N ASP A 144 -10.84 3.62 15.23
CA ASP A 144 -9.99 2.67 14.51
C ASP A 144 -8.52 3.14 14.51
N VAL A 145 -8.28 4.44 14.40
CA VAL A 145 -6.94 5.05 14.48
C VAL A 145 -6.32 4.85 15.86
N ARG A 146 -7.07 5.17 16.92
CA ARG A 146 -6.64 4.97 18.31
C ARG A 146 -6.33 3.51 18.58
N ASP A 147 -7.21 2.60 18.19
CA ASP A 147 -7.02 1.16 18.36
C ASP A 147 -5.71 0.66 17.71
N ILE A 148 -5.38 1.16 16.51
CA ILE A 148 -4.09 0.83 15.87
C ILE A 148 -2.91 1.43 16.61
N PHE A 149 -2.98 2.69 17.04
CA PHE A 149 -1.90 3.30 17.83
C PHE A 149 -1.65 2.55 19.14
N GLU A 150 -2.71 2.20 19.87
CA GLU A 150 -2.64 1.40 21.09
C GLU A 150 -1.92 0.07 20.84
N ARG A 151 -2.30 -0.65 19.77
CA ARG A 151 -1.63 -1.90 19.41
C ARG A 151 -0.14 -1.70 19.16
N VAL A 152 0.26 -0.63 18.47
CA VAL A 152 1.66 -0.35 18.14
C VAL A 152 2.48 0.00 19.38
N ILE A 153 1.94 0.78 20.31
CA ILE A 153 2.67 1.17 21.53
C ILE A 153 2.79 0.03 22.56
N HIS A 154 2.08 -1.08 22.36
CA HIS A 154 2.24 -2.30 23.14
C HIS A 154 3.19 -3.33 22.47
N LEU A 155 3.77 -3.02 21.30
CA LEU A 155 4.75 -3.90 20.66
C LEU A 155 6.12 -3.81 21.33
N SER A 156 6.84 -4.93 21.32
CA SER A 156 8.26 -4.97 21.73
C SER A 156 9.17 -4.50 20.58
N LEU A 157 9.26 -3.17 20.40
CA LEU A 157 10.15 -2.51 19.43
C LEU A 157 11.34 -1.84 20.13
N ALA A 158 12.38 -1.54 19.35
CA ALA A 158 13.52 -0.77 19.85
C ALA A 158 13.09 0.63 20.33
N PRO A 159 13.71 1.20 21.39
CA PRO A 159 13.30 2.47 21.98
C PRO A 159 13.18 3.63 20.97
N LYS A 160 14.10 3.71 20.00
CA LYS A 160 14.05 4.72 18.93
C LYS A 160 12.76 4.63 18.08
N ARG A 161 12.32 3.40 17.79
CA ARG A 161 11.09 3.13 17.01
C ARG A 161 9.84 3.39 17.85
N MET A 162 9.85 3.00 19.13
CA MET A 162 8.75 3.32 20.05
C MET A 162 8.57 4.82 20.22
N LYS A 163 9.67 5.57 20.44
CA LYS A 163 9.65 7.03 20.51
C LYS A 163 9.04 7.66 19.25
N PHE A 164 9.33 7.12 18.07
CA PHE A 164 8.71 7.56 16.83
C PHE A 164 7.19 7.37 16.83
N PHE A 165 6.68 6.20 17.22
CA PHE A 165 5.23 5.96 17.26
C PHE A 165 4.51 6.75 18.37
N PHE A 166 5.09 6.88 19.56
CA PHE A 166 4.54 7.74 20.60
C PHE A 166 4.45 9.20 20.15
N LYS A 167 5.49 9.72 19.47
CA LYS A 167 5.45 11.06 18.90
C LYS A 167 4.30 11.21 17.90
N ARG A 168 4.16 10.24 16.98
CA ARG A 168 3.06 10.25 15.99
C ARG A 168 1.68 10.18 16.65
N TYR A 169 1.52 9.39 17.70
CA TYR A 169 0.26 9.27 18.43
C TYR A 169 -0.09 10.58 19.15
N LEU A 170 0.89 11.21 19.80
CA LEU A 170 0.72 12.54 20.41
C LEU A 170 0.35 13.60 19.37
N ASP A 171 1.02 13.60 18.22
CA ASP A 171 0.76 14.57 17.15
C ASP A 171 -0.65 14.37 16.55
N TYR A 172 -1.15 13.13 16.50
CA TYR A 172 -2.53 12.82 16.11
C TYR A 172 -3.54 13.32 17.15
N GLU A 173 -3.37 13.00 18.44
CA GLU A 173 -4.31 13.41 19.49
C GLU A 173 -4.33 14.93 19.69
N LYS A 174 -3.23 15.64 19.45
CA LYS A 174 -3.21 17.11 19.46
C LYS A 174 -4.07 17.72 18.34
N GLN A 175 -4.17 17.04 17.20
CA GLN A 175 -4.90 17.53 16.03
C GLN A 175 -6.38 17.14 16.06
N HIS A 176 -6.71 15.98 16.63
CA HIS A 176 -8.04 15.37 16.52
C HIS A 176 -8.69 15.02 17.85
N GLY A 177 -7.92 14.95 18.93
CA GLY A 177 -8.36 14.53 20.25
C GLY A 177 -8.62 15.68 21.21
N THR A 178 -8.80 15.34 22.48
CA THR A 178 -8.94 16.27 23.58
C THR A 178 -7.64 16.41 24.37
N GLU A 179 -7.53 17.44 25.21
CA GLU A 179 -6.39 17.57 26.13
C GLU A 179 -6.23 16.33 27.02
N LYS A 180 -7.34 15.70 27.43
CA LYS A 180 -7.30 14.45 28.20
C LYS A 180 -6.66 13.31 27.43
N ASP A 181 -6.97 13.18 26.14
CA ASP A 181 -6.38 12.15 25.27
C ASP A 181 -4.88 12.37 25.11
N VAL A 182 -4.45 13.62 24.89
CA VAL A 182 -3.03 13.99 24.82
C VAL A 182 -2.29 13.64 26.11
N GLN A 183 -2.87 13.96 27.27
CA GLN A 183 -2.27 13.62 28.56
C GLN A 183 -2.23 12.10 28.79
N ALA A 184 -3.24 11.36 28.36
CA ALA A 184 -3.25 9.90 28.44
C ALA A 184 -2.09 9.28 27.63
N VAL A 185 -1.84 9.77 26.42
CA VAL A 185 -0.70 9.28 25.61
C VAL A 185 0.65 9.67 26.23
N LYS A 186 0.76 10.86 26.84
CA LYS A 186 1.97 11.26 27.59
C LYS A 186 2.24 10.33 28.78
N ALA A 187 1.21 10.01 29.55
CA ALA A 187 1.31 9.07 30.67
C ALA A 187 1.82 7.70 30.21
N LYS A 188 1.23 7.14 29.15
CA LYS A 188 1.69 5.87 28.55
C LYS A 188 3.14 5.91 28.08
N ALA A 189 3.58 7.04 27.51
CA ALA A 189 4.96 7.22 27.09
C ALA A 189 5.93 7.25 28.29
N LEU A 190 5.54 7.86 29.41
CA LEU A 190 6.33 7.89 30.65
C LEU A 190 6.42 6.50 31.26
N GLU A 191 5.29 5.80 31.42
CA GLU A 191 5.23 4.41 31.91
C GLU A 191 6.14 3.48 31.09
N TYR A 192 6.13 3.62 29.75
CA TYR A 192 7.01 2.86 28.88
C TYR A 192 8.50 3.13 29.16
N VAL A 193 8.88 4.38 29.41
CA VAL A 193 10.27 4.75 29.72
C VAL A 193 10.69 4.21 31.07
N GLU A 194 9.87 4.37 32.10
CA GLU A 194 10.13 3.86 33.46
C GLU A 194 10.31 2.34 33.44
N ALA A 195 9.40 1.60 32.78
CA ALA A 195 9.49 0.16 32.65
C ALA A 195 10.73 -0.33 31.89
N LYS A 196 11.32 0.50 31.01
CA LYS A 196 12.55 0.16 30.30
C LYS A 196 13.80 0.50 31.10
N SER A 197 13.77 1.56 31.90
CA SER A 197 14.87 1.92 32.80
C SER A 197 15.03 0.89 33.92
N SER A 198 13.93 0.44 34.52
CA SER A 198 13.97 -0.57 35.60
C SER A 198 14.51 -1.93 35.14
N VAL A 199 14.32 -2.29 33.86
CA VAL A 199 14.86 -3.53 33.26
C VAL A 199 16.35 -3.42 32.94
N LEU A 200 16.91 -2.22 32.84
CA LEU A 200 18.34 -2.01 32.60
C LEU A 200 19.16 -1.96 33.90
N GLU A 201 18.50 -1.72 35.04
CA GLU A 201 19.13 -1.56 36.35
C GLU A 201 19.09 -2.83 37.22
N GLY A 202 18.34 -3.86 36.82
CA GLY A 202 18.24 -5.17 37.51
C GLY A 202 18.85 -6.31 36.71
#